data_AF-A0A946QZP0-F1
#
_entry.id   AF-A0A946QZP0-F1
#
_cell.length_a   1.000
_cell.length_b   1.000
_cell.length_c   1.000
_cell.angle_alpha   90.00
_cell.angle_beta   90.00
_cell.angle_gamma   90.00
#
_symmetry.space_group_name_H-M   'P 1'
#
loop_
_entity.id
_entity.type
_entity.pdbx_description
1 polymer ?
#
loop_
_entity_poly.entity_id
_entity_poly.type
_entity_poly.pdbx_seq_one_letter_code
_entity_poly.pdbx_strand_id
1 'polypeptide(L)' 'MAHTKSAKKRIRQNATRRLANRYYAKTMRNAVRKIRATKEKKSAEKDLPVVVSLIDKIAKRKIPGNQQHQLAYRKIH' A
#
# COMPACT_ATOMS: atom_id res chain seq x y z
N MET A 1 -8.85 21.84 -20.54
CA MET A 1 -9.32 20.44 -20.79
C MET A 1 -8.18 19.62 -21.40
N ALA A 2 -8.25 18.29 -21.45
CA ALA A 2 -7.24 17.48 -22.12
C ALA A 2 -7.40 17.56 -23.65
N HIS A 3 -6.81 18.58 -24.27
CA HIS A 3 -7.01 18.88 -25.69
C HIS A 3 -6.20 17.98 -26.62
N THR A 4 -5.07 17.41 -26.15
CA THR A 4 -4.19 16.55 -26.96
C THR A 4 -4.55 15.06 -26.82
N LYS A 5 -4.32 14.28 -27.89
CA LYS A 5 -4.52 12.81 -27.89
C LYS A 5 -3.68 12.13 -26.77
N SER A 6 -2.48 12.64 -26.51
CA SER A 6 -1.61 12.19 -25.42
C SER A 6 -2.22 12.46 -24.04
N ALA A 7 -2.83 13.62 -23.81
CA ALA A 7 -3.51 13.93 -22.55
C ALA A 7 -4.70 13.00 -22.27
N LYS A 8 -5.53 12.70 -23.28
CA LYS A 8 -6.63 11.71 -23.16
C LYS A 8 -6.10 10.31 -22.82
N LYS A 9 -4.97 9.90 -23.40
CA LYS A 9 -4.30 8.63 -23.05
C LYS A 9 -3.82 8.62 -21.60
N ARG A 10 -3.22 9.72 -21.12
CA ARG A 10 -2.74 9.85 -19.74
C ARG A 10 -3.87 9.81 -18.72
N ILE A 11 -5.02 10.42 -19.00
CA ILE A 11 -6.21 10.34 -18.12
C ILE A 11 -6.65 8.89 -17.93
N ARG A 12 -6.76 8.11 -19.01
CA ARG A 12 -7.14 6.68 -18.94
C ARG A 12 -6.13 5.86 -18.12
N GLN A 13 -4.84 6.05 -18.38
CA GLN A 13 -3.77 5.37 -17.63
C GLN A 13 -3.74 5.78 -16.15
N ASN A 14 -3.99 7.04 -15.84
CA ASN A 14 -4.03 7.52 -14.46
C ASN A 14 -5.24 6.96 -13.71
N ALA A 15 -6.40 6.83 -14.36
CA ALA A 15 -7.59 6.25 -13.75
C ALA A 15 -7.38 4.80 -13.33
N THR A 16 -6.78 3.97 -14.20
CA THR A 16 -6.49 2.56 -13.90
C THR A 16 -5.45 2.41 -12.80
N ARG A 17 -4.34 3.17 -12.89
CA ARG A 17 -3.30 3.21 -11.85
C ARG A 17 -3.85 3.67 -10.50
N ARG A 18 -4.67 4.71 -10.49
CA ARG A 18 -5.30 5.24 -9.26
C ARG A 18 -6.19 4.19 -8.58
N LEU A 19 -6.96 3.43 -9.37
CA LEU A 19 -7.82 2.37 -8.84
C LEU A 19 -7.00 1.25 -8.21
N ALA A 20 -5.99 0.74 -8.93
CA ALA A 20 -5.10 -0.32 -8.43
C ALA A 20 -4.35 0.12 -7.17
N ASN A 21 -3.78 1.33 -7.19
CA ASN A 21 -3.03 1.88 -6.06
C ASN A 21 -3.89 2.04 -4.81
N ARG A 22 -5.12 2.52 -4.98
CA ARG A 22 -6.09 2.64 -3.89
C ARG A 22 -6.44 1.29 -3.28
N TYR A 23 -6.63 0.25 -4.09
CA TYR A 23 -6.88 -1.10 -3.61
C TYR A 23 -5.73 -1.59 -2.72
N TYR A 24 -4.50 -1.60 -3.24
CA TYR A 24 -3.33 -2.06 -2.49
C TYR A 24 -3.09 -1.25 -1.22
N ALA A 25 -3.22 0.08 -1.28
CA ALA A 25 -3.07 0.94 -0.11
C ALA A 25 -4.15 0.65 0.97
N LYS A 26 -5.40 0.37 0.58
CA LYS A 26 -6.48 0.03 1.51
C LYS A 26 -6.22 -1.33 2.16
N THR A 27 -5.80 -2.33 1.38
CA THR A 27 -5.50 -3.67 1.89
C THR A 27 -4.38 -3.65 2.93
N MET A 28 -3.27 -2.95 2.67
CA MET A 28 -2.18 -2.78 3.64
C MET A 28 -2.66 -2.10 4.93
N ARG A 29 -3.35 -0.96 4.81
CA ARG A 29 -3.82 -0.19 5.96
C ARG A 29 -4.79 -0.98 6.84
N ASN A 30 -5.68 -1.76 6.22
CA ASN A 30 -6.62 -2.62 6.93
C ASN A 30 -5.92 -3.76 7.66
N ALA A 31 -4.94 -4.40 7.02
CA ALA A 31 -4.16 -5.48 7.64
C ALA A 31 -3.38 -4.98 8.87
N VAL A 32 -2.73 -3.82 8.78
CA VAL A 32 -2.05 -3.18 9.91
C VAL A 32 -3.04 -2.78 11.01
N ARG A 33 -4.21 -2.23 10.65
CA ARG A 33 -5.25 -1.89 11.63
C ARG A 33 -5.75 -3.12 12.39
N LYS A 34 -5.90 -4.27 11.72
CA LYS A 34 -6.34 -5.53 12.35
C LYS A 34 -5.37 -5.96 13.45
N ILE A 35 -4.06 -5.97 13.17
CA ILE A 35 -3.02 -6.32 14.15
C ILE A 35 -3.01 -5.32 15.32
N ARG A 36 -3.19 -4.02 15.06
CA ARG A 36 -3.25 -3.01 16.12
C ARG A 36 -4.49 -3.10 17.00
N ALA A 37 -5.59 -3.67 16.49
CA ALA A 37 -6.85 -3.81 17.22
C ALA A 37 -6.90 -5.10 18.07
N THR A 38 -6.16 -6.14 17.69
CA THR A 38 -6.08 -7.39 18.45
C THR A 38 -5.27 -7.24 19.73
N LYS A 39 -5.86 -7.58 20.88
CA LYS A 39 -5.20 -7.59 22.20
C LYS A 39 -4.49 -8.92 22.53
N GLU A 40 -4.74 -9.96 21.75
CA GLU A 40 -4.14 -11.28 21.94
C GLU A 40 -2.75 -11.37 21.29
N LYS A 41 -1.72 -11.54 22.14
CA LYS A 41 -0.31 -11.57 21.72
C LYS A 41 -0.01 -12.73 20.76
N LYS A 42 -0.58 -13.92 21.03
CA LYS A 42 -0.33 -15.14 20.24
C LYS A 42 -0.94 -15.10 18.83
N SER A 43 -2.08 -14.44 18.65
CA SER A 43 -2.69 -14.28 17.32
C SER A 43 -1.94 -13.24 16.50
N ALA A 44 -1.48 -12.16 17.14
CA ALA A 44 -0.70 -11.10 16.49
C ALA A 44 0.66 -11.60 15.99
N GLU A 45 1.34 -12.47 16.74
CA GLU A 45 2.64 -13.05 16.35
C GLU A 45 2.55 -13.92 15.08
N LYS A 46 1.42 -14.62 14.89
CA LYS A 46 1.18 -15.44 13.69
C LYS A 46 0.87 -14.61 12.45
N ASP A 47 0.12 -13.52 12.61
CA ASP A 47 -0.30 -12.65 11.51
C ASP A 47 0.80 -11.67 11.07
N LEU A 48 1.77 -11.39 11.94
CA LEU A 48 2.87 -10.47 11.70
C LEU A 48 3.71 -10.79 10.45
N PRO A 49 4.23 -12.02 10.22
CA PRO A 49 5.01 -12.33 9.01
C PRO A 49 4.21 -12.14 7.72
N VAL A 50 2.91 -12.42 7.75
CA VAL A 50 2.02 -12.24 6.59
C VAL A 50 1.90 -10.74 6.26
N VAL A 51 1.69 -9.89 7.27
CA VAL A 51 1.58 -8.44 7.06
C VAL A 51 2.91 -7.83 6.64
N VAL A 52 4.03 -8.28 7.19
CA VAL A 52 5.37 -7.83 6.77
C VAL A 52 5.61 -8.17 5.29
N SER A 53 5.31 -9.40 4.85
CA SER A 53 5.45 -9.78 3.44
C SER A 53 4.51 -9.00 2.51
N LEU A 54 3.30 -8.66 2.97
CA LEU A 54 2.37 -7.81 2.22
C LEU A 54 2.91 -6.39 2.05
N ILE A 55 3.54 -5.83 3.09
CA ILE A 55 4.17 -4.51 3.07
C ILE A 55 5.34 -4.50 2.08
N ASP A 56 6.21 -5.51 2.10
CA ASP A 56 7.35 -5.63 1.17
C ASP A 56 6.91 -5.81 -0.30
N LYS A 57 5.81 -6.52 -0.55
CA LYS A 57 5.25 -6.62 -1.91
C LYS A 57 4.72 -5.28 -2.42
N ILE A 58 4.15 -4.47 -1.54
CA ILE A 58 3.58 -3.15 -1.88
C ILE A 58 4.69 -2.10 -2.02
N ALA A 59 5.74 -2.20 -1.21
CA ALA A 59 6.98 -1.43 -1.28
C ALA A 59 7.55 -1.39 -2.70
N LYS A 60 7.76 -2.58 -3.26
CA LYS A 60 8.38 -2.79 -4.57
C LYS A 60 7.55 -2.21 -5.72
N ARG A 61 6.23 -2.04 -5.53
CA ARG A 61 5.30 -1.50 -6.53
C ARG A 61 5.26 0.03 -6.60
N LYS A 62 6.05 0.75 -5.79
CA LYS A 62 6.22 2.22 -5.81
C LYS A 62 4.89 3.01 -5.85
N ILE A 63 3.96 2.66 -4.96
CA ILE A 63 2.65 3.31 -4.89
C ILE A 63 2.79 4.73 -4.29
N PRO A 64 2.45 5.80 -5.01
CA PRO A 64 2.51 7.17 -4.49
C PRO A 64 1.43 7.39 -3.42
N GLY A 65 1.82 7.82 -2.22
CA GLY A 65 0.91 8.19 -1.13
C GLY A 65 1.17 7.56 0.24
N ASN A 66 2.12 6.62 0.37
CA ASN A 66 2.48 6.04 1.66
C ASN A 66 3.93 6.40 2.04
N GLN A 67 4.16 7.61 2.55
CA GLN A 67 5.42 7.96 3.23
C GLN A 67 5.72 7.06 4.45
N GLN A 68 4.71 6.36 4.98
CA GLN A 68 4.90 5.37 6.05
C GLN A 68 5.72 4.15 5.63
N HIS A 69 5.86 3.92 4.33
CA HIS A 69 6.75 2.88 3.79
C HIS A 69 8.22 3.22 4.03
N GLN A 70 8.65 4.45 3.75
CA GLN A 70 10.05 4.85 3.93
C GLN A 70 10.44 4.89 5.42
N LEU A 71 9.50 5.23 6.30
CA LEU A 71 9.73 5.28 7.75
C LEU A 71 9.87 3.90 8.39
N ALA A 72 9.25 2.86 7.83
CA ALA A 72 9.37 1.49 8.33
C ALA A 72 10.72 0.85 7.97
N TYR A 73 11.22 1.07 6.74
CA TYR A 73 12.52 0.56 6.30
C TYR A 73 13.70 1.31 6.94
N ARG A 74 13.53 2.60 7.28
CA ARG A 74 14.59 3.42 7.90
C ARG A 74 14.77 3.18 9.42
N LYS A 75 13.95 2.31 10.02
CA LYS A 75 13.96 1.97 11.45
C LYS A 75 14.40 0.53 11.74
N ILE A 76 14.74 -0.23 10.69
CA ILE A 76 15.14 -1.65 10.75
C ILE A 76 16.65 -1.83 10.45
N HIS A 77 17.34 -0.74 10.05
CA HIS A 77 18.79 -0.59 10.15
C HIS A 77 19.10 0.45 11.23
#